data_AF-A0A6G7X2W5-F1
#
_entry.id   AF-A0A6G7X2W5-F1
#
_cell.length_a   1.000
_cell.length_b   1.000
_cell.length_c   1.000
_cell.angle_alpha   90.00
_cell.angle_beta   90.00
_cell.angle_gamma   90.00
#
_symmetry.space_group_name_H-M   'P 1'
#
loop_
_entity.id
_entity.type
_entity.pdbx_description
1 polymer ?
#
loop_
_entity_poly.entity_id
_entity_poly.type
_entity_poly.pdbx_seq_one_letter_code
_entity_poly.pdbx_strand_id
1 'polypeptide(L)' 'MKETPLMIYKKVLENRLARKKEELTEIESQAEGLATAVDKRKFIELKAAVNELEICIDMADAMAKMEE' A
#
# COMPACT_ATOMS: atom_id res chain seq x y z
N MET A 1 13.31 -7.81 -21.71
CA MET A 1 13.23 -8.81 -20.62
C MET A 1 11.83 -9.42 -20.64
N LYS A 2 11.69 -10.75 -20.47
CA LYS A 2 10.36 -11.34 -20.21
C LYS A 2 9.95 -10.97 -18.78
N GLU A 3 8.69 -10.62 -18.56
CA GLU A 3 8.15 -10.29 -17.24
C GLU A 3 8.28 -11.52 -16.32
N THR A 4 8.97 -11.39 -15.18
CA THR A 4 9.09 -12.48 -14.21
C THR A 4 7.88 -12.52 -13.28
N PRO A 5 7.56 -13.67 -12.66
CA PRO A 5 6.51 -13.73 -11.64
C PRO A 5 6.70 -12.71 -10.51
N LEU A 6 7.95 -12.43 -10.13
CA LEU A 6 8.29 -11.42 -9.12
C LEU A 6 7.95 -9.99 -9.60
N MET A 7 8.27 -9.65 -10.86
CA MET A 7 7.87 -8.36 -11.46
C MET A 7 6.35 -8.19 -11.51
N ILE A 8 5.62 -9.25 -11.86
CA ILE A 8 4.16 -9.25 -11.88
C ILE A 8 3.61 -9.07 -10.47
N TYR A 9 4.15 -9.79 -9.48
CA TYR A 9 3.76 -9.67 -8.08
C TYR A 9 3.99 -8.24 -7.56
N LYS A 10 5.17 -7.65 -7.80
CA LYS A 10 5.47 -6.26 -7.43
C LYS A 10 4.46 -5.29 -8.03
N LYS A 11 4.16 -5.41 -9.33
CA LYS A 11 3.17 -4.56 -10.02
C LYS A 11 1.77 -4.66 -9.41
N VAL A 12 1.37 -5.84 -8.95
CA VAL A 12 0.09 -6.04 -8.24
C VAL A 12 0.11 -5.32 -6.89
N LEU A 13 1.21 -5.37 -6.15
CA LEU A 13 1.37 -4.66 -4.88
C LEU A 13 1.35 -3.14 -5.09
N GLU A 14 2.07 -2.61 -6.08
CA GLU A 14 2.06 -1.18 -6.42
C GLU A 14 0.66 -0.69 -6.77
N ASN A 15 -0.09 -1.44 -7.57
CA ASN A 15 -1.49 -1.12 -7.89
C ASN A 15 -2.40 -1.15 -6.65
N ARG A 16 -2.15 -2.06 -5.70
CA ARG A 16 -2.88 -2.10 -4.43
C ARG A 16 -2.52 -0.90 -3.55
N LEU A 17 -1.24 -0.55 -3.48
CA LEU A 17 -0.75 0.59 -2.72
C LEU A 17 -1.35 1.90 -3.22
N ALA A 18 -1.41 2.09 -4.55
CA ALA A 18 -2.03 3.28 -5.16
C ALA A 18 -3.48 3.47 -4.70
N ARG A 19 -4.31 2.42 -4.81
CA ARG A 19 -5.70 2.47 -4.33
C ARG A 19 -5.82 2.74 -2.83
N LYS A 20 -4.94 2.16 -2.01
CA LYS A 20 -4.95 2.38 -0.56
C LYS A 20 -4.51 3.80 -0.18
N LYS A 21 -3.59 4.41 -0.93
CA LYS A 21 -3.22 5.82 -0.78
C LYS A 21 -4.35 6.77 -1.20
N GLU A 22 -5.09 6.44 -2.25
CA GLU A 22 -6.32 7.17 -2.64
C GLU A 22 -7.37 7.10 -1.52
N GLU A 23 -7.70 5.90 -1.03
CA GLU A 23 -8.62 5.72 0.10
C GLU A 23 -8.16 6.50 1.35
N LEU A 24 -6.84 6.55 1.60
CA LEU A 24 -6.28 7.24 2.75
C LEU A 24 -6.43 8.76 2.60
N THR A 25 -6.16 9.27 1.39
CA THR A 25 -6.30 10.68 1.06
C THR A 25 -7.76 11.12 1.18
N GLU A 26 -8.70 10.29 0.73
CA GLU A 26 -10.14 10.54 0.88
C GLU A 26 -10.52 10.69 2.36
N ILE A 27 -10.08 9.74 3.22
CA ILE A 27 -10.33 9.79 4.66
C ILE A 27 -9.65 11.00 5.32
N GLU A 28 -8.42 11.34 4.93
CA GLU A 28 -7.69 12.51 5.47
C GLU A 28 -8.32 13.84 5.03
N SER A 29 -8.91 13.89 3.83
CA SER A 29 -9.58 15.07 3.28
C SER A 29 -10.92 15.40 3.95
N GLN A 30 -11.48 14.47 4.74
CA GLN A 30 -12.66 14.69 5.58
C GLN A 30 -12.30 15.51 6.83
N ALA A 31 -11.67 16.67 6.62
CA ALA A 31 -10.94 17.51 7.57
C ALA A 31 -11.70 17.96 8.83
N GLU A 32 -12.98 17.61 9.00
CA GLU A 32 -13.74 17.77 10.23
C GLU A 32 -13.96 16.44 10.95
N GLY A 33 -12.84 15.76 11.20
CA GLY A 33 -12.73 14.71 12.19
C GLY A 33 -13.18 13.34 11.69
N LEU A 34 -12.32 12.36 11.95
CA LEU A 34 -12.72 10.98 12.12
C LEU A 34 -13.78 10.94 13.25
N ALA A 35 -15.02 11.23 12.89
CA ALA A 35 -16.09 11.64 13.81
C ALA A 35 -16.49 10.49 14.73
N THR A 36 -16.29 9.26 14.26
CA THR A 36 -16.57 8.05 15.03
C THR A 36 -15.31 7.26 15.35
N ALA A 37 -15.38 6.44 16.39
CA ALA A 37 -14.33 5.47 16.70
C ALA A 37 -14.09 4.48 15.54
N VAL A 38 -15.13 4.21 14.74
CA VAL A 38 -15.04 3.36 13.54
C VAL A 38 -14.18 4.03 12.47
N ASP A 39 -14.38 5.32 12.22
CA ASP A 39 -13.56 6.07 11.26
C ASP A 39 -12.10 6.11 11.68
N LYS A 40 -11.84 6.36 12.97
CA LYS A 40 -10.47 6.33 13.53
C LYS A 40 -9.82 4.97 13.37
N ARG A 41 -10.55 3.90 13.63
CA ARG A 41 -10.06 2.53 13.45
C ARG A 41 -9.75 2.25 11.97
N LYS A 42 -10.66 2.60 11.06
CA LYS A 42 -10.47 2.43 9.61
C LYS A 42 -9.24 3.21 9.13
N PHE A 43 -9.05 4.42 9.61
CA PHE A 43 -7.86 5.23 9.31
C PHE A 43 -6.56 4.55 9.77
N ILE A 44 -6.52 4.05 11.01
CA ILE A 44 -5.34 3.33 11.54
C ILE A 44 -5.06 2.06 10.75
N GLU A 45 -6.09 1.25 10.48
CA GLU A 45 -5.98 0.02 9.69
C GLU A 45 -5.49 0.31 8.26
N LEU A 46 -5.96 1.41 7.66
CA LEU A 46 -5.55 1.81 6.33
C LEU A 46 -4.09 2.28 6.28
N LYS A 47 -3.63 3.05 7.27
CA LYS A 47 -2.20 3.41 7.40
C LYS A 47 -1.31 2.20 7.61
N ALA A 48 -1.76 1.23 8.41
CA ALA A 48 -1.05 -0.02 8.61
C ALA A 48 -0.93 -0.81 7.28
N ALA A 49 -2.02 -0.90 6.52
CA ALA A 49 -2.03 -1.58 5.22
C ALA A 49 -1.11 -0.88 4.18
N VAL A 50 -1.08 0.45 4.15
CA VAL A 50 -0.15 1.21 3.29
C VAL A 50 1.29 0.88 3.64
N ASN A 51 1.64 0.92 4.94
CA ASN A 51 2.99 0.63 5.40
C ASN A 51 3.42 -0.82 5.10
N GLU A 52 2.53 -1.79 5.30
CA GLU A 52 2.81 -3.19 4.98
C GLU A 52 3.05 -3.40 3.47
N LEU A 53 2.26 -2.76 2.62
CA LEU A 53 2.45 -2.81 1.16
C LEU A 53 3.78 -2.19 0.72
N GLU A 54 4.19 -1.07 1.31
CA GLU A 54 5.49 -0.45 1.04
C GLU A 54 6.64 -1.39 1.42
N ILE A 55 6.57 -2.01 2.60
CA ILE A 55 7.55 -3.02 3.03
C ILE A 55 7.59 -4.22 2.07
N CYS A 56 6.44 -4.73 1.63
CA CYS A 56 6.39 -5.84 0.67
C CYS A 56 7.00 -5.47 -0.69
N ILE A 57 6.80 -4.24 -1.16
CA ILE A 57 7.40 -3.74 -2.40
C ILE A 57 8.93 -3.64 -2.25
N ASP A 58 9.40 -3.10 -1.12
CA ASP A 58 10.84 -3.02 -0.81
C ASP A 58 11.50 -4.41 -0.77
N MET A 59 10.82 -5.40 -0.17
CA MET A 59 11.29 -6.78 -0.18
C MET A 59 11.32 -7.37 -1.59
N ALA A 60 10.30 -7.11 -2.42
CA ALA A 60 10.28 -7.57 -3.80
C ALA A 60 11.42 -6.96 -4.62
N ASP A 61 11.75 -5.69 -4.38
CA ASP A 61 12.89 -5.02 -5.00
C ASP A 61 14.24 -5.58 -4.54
N ALA A 62 14.37 -5.91 -3.25
CA ALA A 62 15.57 -6.57 -2.74
C ALA A 62 15.75 -7.95 -3.37
N MET A 63 14.68 -8.74 -3.49
CA MET A 63 14.71 -10.05 -4.14
C MET A 63 15.08 -9.95 -5.63
N ALA A 64 14.53 -8.97 -6.35
CA ALA A 64 14.83 -8.77 -7.76
C ALA A 64 16.32 -8.47 -8.00
N LYS A 65 16.94 -7.65 -7.13
CA LYS A 65 18.38 -7.35 -7.18
C LYS A 65 19.28 -8.54 -6.86
N MET A 66 18.76 -9.59 -6.21
CA MET A 66 19.52 -10.81 -5.93
C MET A 66 19.46 -11.82 -7.10
N GLU A 67 18.49 -11.67 -8.00
CA GLU A 67 18.34 -12.50 -9.21
C GLU A 67 19.13 -11.97 -10.42
N GLU A 68 19.63 -10.72 -10.35
CA GLU A 68 20.51 -10.08 -11.34
C GLU A 68 22.00 -10.43 -11.12
#